data_AF-A0A2H0VAX8-F1
#
_entry.id   AF-A0A2H0VAX8-F1
#
_cell.length_a   1.000
_cell.length_b   1.000
_cell.length_c   1.000
_cell.angle_alpha   90.00
_cell.angle_beta   90.00
_cell.angle_gamma   90.00
#
_symmetry.space_group_name_H-M   'P 1'
#
loop_
_entity.id
_entity.type
_entity.pdbx_description
1 polymer ?
#
loop_
_entity_poly.entity_id
_entity_poly.type
_entity_poly.pdbx_seq_one_letter_code
_entity_poly.pdbx_strand_id
1 'polypeptide(L)'
;MSNPEQSGVDPEVKEQINTEGFEGNEKGGAAVIIGKEGEEIDKLRKRVESEGVCADAATYVRLNKSIGVPKEEYAGKDFGEWINTQKRRAWMGSTECVFIDSQGNIATLIIDYKKIKSIPKQNIENWEKLRDSFQQELKRYGFNFDPNGFRSPDYYPISRALVSYQSAKEKEAEEKKQNEFDF
;
A
#
# COMPACT_ATOMS: atom_id res chain seq x y z
N MET A 1 -4.23 55.69 17.95
CA MET A 1 -3.20 54.63 17.93
C MET A 1 -3.81 53.42 18.59
N SER A 2 -4.10 52.37 17.83
CA SER A 2 -4.65 51.12 18.33
C SER A 2 -3.83 49.99 17.72
N ASN A 3 -3.25 49.17 18.60
CA ASN A 3 -2.18 48.20 18.35
C ASN A 3 -2.61 47.08 17.39
N PRO A 4 -1.77 46.64 16.43
CA PRO A 4 -2.08 45.56 15.49
C PRO A 4 -1.35 44.26 15.88
N GLU A 5 -1.69 43.61 17.00
CA GLU A 5 -1.16 42.27 17.29
C GLU A 5 -2.17 41.46 18.10
N GLN A 6 -2.90 40.55 17.43
CA GLN A 6 -3.37 39.26 17.95
C GLN A 6 -4.35 38.63 16.95
N SER A 7 -3.82 38.03 15.88
CA SER A 7 -4.56 37.06 15.06
C SER A 7 -3.83 35.71 15.01
N GLY A 8 -3.18 35.33 16.12
CA GLY A 8 -2.63 33.99 16.27
C GLY A 8 -3.74 33.05 16.69
N VAL A 9 -3.96 31.98 15.93
CA VAL A 9 -4.74 30.83 16.37
C VAL A 9 -4.19 30.38 17.73
N ASP A 10 -5.09 30.10 18.68
CA ASP A 10 -4.76 29.63 20.02
C ASP A 10 -3.77 28.43 19.93
N PRO A 11 -2.65 28.43 20.68
CA PRO A 11 -1.67 27.35 20.64
C PRO A 11 -2.25 25.96 20.87
N GLU A 12 -3.25 25.80 21.75
CA GLU A 12 -3.90 24.51 21.99
C GLU A 12 -4.76 24.09 20.80
N VAL A 13 -5.47 25.04 20.19
CA VAL A 13 -6.25 24.81 18.96
C VAL A 13 -5.33 24.48 17.79
N LYS A 14 -4.17 25.13 17.70
CA LYS A 14 -3.14 24.86 16.69
C LYS A 14 -2.53 23.47 16.89
N GLU A 15 -2.29 23.05 18.13
CA GLU A 15 -1.79 21.71 18.47
C GLU A 15 -2.85 20.64 18.15
N GLN A 16 -4.11 20.87 18.49
CA GLN A 16 -5.22 20.01 18.12
C GLN A 16 -5.36 19.89 16.60
N ILE A 17 -5.38 20.98 15.84
CA ILE A 17 -5.50 20.92 14.37
C ILE A 17 -4.31 20.16 13.73
N ASN A 18 -3.09 20.38 14.22
CA ASN A 18 -1.91 19.66 13.72
C ASN A 18 -1.89 18.17 14.14
N THR A 19 -2.72 17.77 15.11
CA THR A 19 -2.86 16.39 15.59
C THR A 19 -4.05 15.69 14.93
N GLU A 20 -5.20 16.37 14.83
CA GLU A 20 -6.49 15.88 14.32
C GLU A 20 -6.62 16.03 12.80
N GLY A 21 -5.94 17.00 12.17
CA GLY A 21 -5.92 17.20 10.71
C GLY A 21 -5.31 16.04 9.92
N PHE A 22 -4.94 14.96 10.61
CA PHE A 22 -4.40 13.71 10.10
C PHE A 22 -5.41 12.56 10.07
N GLU A 23 -6.53 12.65 10.78
CA GLU A 23 -7.55 11.59 10.81
C GLU A 23 -8.51 11.75 9.62
N GLY A 24 -8.02 11.40 8.43
CA GLY A 24 -8.88 11.18 7.27
C GLY A 24 -9.79 9.97 7.51
N ASN A 25 -11.10 10.16 7.37
CA ASN A 25 -12.05 9.04 7.25
C ASN A 25 -11.86 8.30 5.91
N GLU A 26 -12.66 7.25 5.66
CA GLU A 26 -12.57 6.35 4.50
C GLU A 26 -12.63 7.04 3.12
N LYS A 27 -12.91 8.35 3.05
CA LYS A 27 -12.95 9.15 1.81
C LYS A 27 -11.71 10.03 1.58
N GLY A 28 -10.72 9.97 2.46
CA GLY A 28 -9.49 10.78 2.39
C GLY A 28 -9.69 12.17 2.96
N GLY A 29 -8.91 12.51 3.99
CA GLY A 29 -8.83 13.85 4.56
C GLY A 29 -7.75 14.69 3.89
N ALA A 30 -7.99 16.00 3.74
CA ALA A 30 -6.96 16.95 3.35
C ALA A 30 -6.13 17.35 4.59
N ALA A 31 -4.81 17.19 4.54
CA ALA A 31 -3.92 17.68 5.59
C ALA A 31 -3.81 19.20 5.51
N VAL A 32 -4.14 19.91 6.59
CA VAL A 32 -4.00 21.38 6.70
C VAL A 32 -2.85 21.67 7.66
N ILE A 33 -1.82 22.38 7.16
CA ILE A 33 -0.65 22.78 7.95
C ILE A 33 -0.83 24.23 8.38
N ILE A 34 -0.77 24.51 9.69
CA ILE A 34 -0.80 25.87 10.23
C ILE A 34 0.46 26.11 11.08
N GLY A 35 1.30 27.06 10.65
CA GLY A 35 2.57 27.41 11.30
C GLY A 35 3.10 28.77 10.83
N LYS A 36 4.12 29.32 11.51
CA LYS A 36 4.81 30.53 11.04
C LYS A 36 5.64 30.23 9.79
N GLU A 37 5.63 31.14 8.83
CA GLU A 37 6.47 31.06 7.63
C GLU A 37 7.95 30.86 7.99
N GLY A 38 8.63 29.95 7.30
CA GLY A 38 10.02 29.55 7.57
C GLY A 38 10.12 28.17 8.20
N GLU A 39 10.97 28.03 9.22
CA GLU A 39 11.43 26.73 9.76
C GLU A 39 10.29 25.81 10.26
N GLU A 40 9.19 26.39 10.76
CA GLU A 40 8.05 25.63 11.29
C GLU A 40 7.22 25.00 10.15
N ILE A 41 6.88 25.78 9.13
CA ILE A 41 6.22 25.25 7.92
C ILE A 41 7.13 24.27 7.19
N ASP A 42 8.45 24.50 7.11
CA ASP A 42 9.36 23.55 6.45
C ASP A 42 9.47 22.22 7.20
N LYS A 43 9.44 22.23 8.54
CA LYS A 43 9.41 21.00 9.35
C LYS A 43 8.08 20.26 9.20
N LEU A 44 6.96 20.97 9.24
CA LEU A 44 5.62 20.38 9.06
C LEU A 44 5.43 19.85 7.63
N ARG A 45 5.94 20.57 6.62
CA ARG A 45 5.95 20.14 5.23
C ARG A 45 6.81 18.90 5.03
N LYS A 46 8.03 18.87 5.57
CA LYS A 46 8.86 17.65 5.59
C LYS A 46 8.17 16.49 6.28
N ARG A 47 7.42 16.77 7.34
CA ARG A 47 6.66 15.77 8.09
C ARG A 47 5.52 15.20 7.23
N VAL A 48 4.70 16.04 6.59
CA VAL A 48 3.66 15.63 5.63
C VAL A 48 4.23 14.89 4.42
N GLU A 49 5.35 15.37 3.86
CA GLU A 49 6.07 14.69 2.77
C GLU A 49 6.70 13.35 3.23
N SER A 50 6.97 13.20 4.53
CA SER A 50 7.50 11.96 5.12
C SER A 50 6.44 11.00 5.66
N GLU A 51 5.20 11.46 5.89
CA GLU A 51 4.11 10.70 6.53
C GLU A 51 3.45 9.67 5.59
N GLY A 52 3.93 9.56 4.34
CA GLY A 52 3.69 8.41 3.46
C GLY A 52 4.88 7.47 3.29
N VAL A 53 6.01 7.71 3.97
CA VAL A 53 7.27 6.98 3.76
C VAL A 53 7.49 5.96 4.88
N CYS A 54 7.42 4.69 4.52
CA CYS A 54 7.65 3.56 5.41
C CYS A 54 9.13 3.42 5.78
N ALA A 55 9.41 3.03 7.02
CA ALA A 55 10.78 2.81 7.50
C ALA A 55 11.48 1.68 6.72
N ASP A 56 10.74 0.61 6.40
CA ASP A 56 11.24 -0.57 5.68
C ASP A 56 10.19 -1.15 4.72
N ALA A 57 10.65 -2.06 3.85
CA ALA A 57 9.79 -2.73 2.87
C ALA A 57 8.68 -3.56 3.50
N ALA A 58 8.90 -4.18 4.67
CA ALA A 58 7.88 -4.99 5.33
C ALA A 58 6.71 -4.15 5.84
N THR A 59 7.02 -2.99 6.43
CA THR A 59 6.03 -1.99 6.83
C THR A 59 5.26 -1.48 5.62
N TYR A 60 5.96 -1.20 4.52
CA TYR A 60 5.33 -0.80 3.26
C TYR A 60 4.33 -1.84 2.75
N VAL A 61 4.75 -3.11 2.67
CA VAL A 61 3.87 -4.23 2.26
C VAL A 61 2.65 -4.34 3.18
N ARG A 62 2.85 -4.24 4.51
CA ARG A 62 1.73 -4.37 5.46
C ARG A 62 0.66 -3.31 5.26
N LEU A 63 1.07 -2.07 4.98
CA LEU A 63 0.16 -0.92 4.85
C LEU A 63 -0.44 -0.77 3.46
N ASN A 64 0.26 -1.21 2.41
CA ASN A 64 -0.13 -0.93 1.02
C ASN A 64 -0.56 -2.18 0.24
N LYS A 65 -0.54 -3.38 0.83
CA LYS A 65 -1.08 -4.56 0.16
C LYS A 65 -2.60 -4.45 0.03
N SER A 66 -3.10 -4.93 -1.11
CA SER A 66 -4.52 -5.19 -1.32
C SER A 66 -4.75 -6.69 -1.38
N ILE A 67 -5.84 -7.17 -0.78
CA ILE A 67 -6.23 -8.57 -0.93
C ILE A 67 -6.88 -8.71 -2.30
N GLY A 68 -6.18 -9.40 -3.21
CA GLY A 68 -6.65 -9.65 -4.56
C GLY A 68 -7.62 -10.82 -4.62
N VAL A 69 -7.34 -11.91 -3.88
CA VAL A 69 -8.26 -13.02 -3.67
C VAL A 69 -8.18 -13.46 -2.20
N PRO A 70 -9.28 -13.36 -1.43
CA PRO A 70 -9.31 -13.83 -0.06
C PRO A 70 -9.24 -15.36 -0.01
N LYS A 71 -8.63 -15.91 1.03
CA LYS A 71 -8.43 -17.36 1.20
C LYS A 71 -9.74 -18.15 1.11
N GLU A 72 -10.82 -17.56 1.57
CA GLU A 72 -12.15 -18.16 1.65
C GLU A 72 -12.65 -18.61 0.28
N GLU A 73 -12.23 -17.95 -0.81
CA GLU A 73 -12.64 -18.27 -2.18
C GLU A 73 -12.15 -19.64 -2.68
N TYR A 74 -11.10 -20.17 -2.05
CA TYR A 74 -10.49 -21.45 -2.42
C TYR A 74 -10.26 -22.39 -1.25
N ALA A 75 -10.81 -22.08 -0.07
CA ALA A 75 -10.77 -22.98 1.07
C ALA A 75 -11.46 -24.32 0.73
N GLY A 76 -10.82 -25.43 1.08
CA GLY A 76 -11.35 -26.79 0.83
C GLY A 76 -11.29 -27.28 -0.62
N LYS A 77 -10.60 -26.55 -1.51
CA LYS A 77 -10.31 -26.97 -2.90
C LYS A 77 -8.85 -27.37 -3.02
N ASP A 78 -8.51 -28.23 -3.98
CA ASP A 78 -7.11 -28.61 -4.30
C ASP A 78 -6.21 -27.38 -4.49
N PHE A 79 -6.74 -26.32 -5.12
CA PHE A 79 -6.04 -25.06 -5.27
C PHE A 79 -5.70 -24.40 -3.93
N GLY A 80 -6.58 -24.46 -2.94
CA GLY A 80 -6.32 -23.92 -1.61
C GLY A 80 -5.28 -24.71 -0.83
N GLU A 81 -5.24 -26.03 -1.01
CA GLU A 81 -4.16 -26.86 -0.45
C GLU A 81 -2.82 -26.49 -1.07
N TRP A 82 -2.77 -26.34 -2.40
CA TRP A 82 -1.58 -25.85 -3.09
C TRP A 82 -1.16 -24.46 -2.59
N ILE A 83 -2.06 -23.47 -2.51
CA ILE A 83 -1.76 -22.13 -1.97
C ILE A 83 -1.17 -22.19 -0.56
N ASN A 84 -1.67 -23.08 0.31
CA ASN A 84 -1.13 -23.22 1.67
C ASN A 84 0.34 -23.66 1.69
N THR A 85 0.78 -24.46 0.70
CA THR A 85 2.20 -24.84 0.55
C THR A 85 3.06 -23.69 0.00
N GLN A 86 2.45 -22.68 -0.60
CA GLN A 86 3.11 -21.57 -1.28
C GLN A 86 3.06 -20.25 -0.47
N LYS A 87 2.73 -20.30 0.82
CA LYS A 87 2.70 -19.10 1.68
C LYS A 87 4.03 -18.37 1.66
N ARG A 88 3.94 -17.04 1.63
CA ARG A 88 5.08 -16.09 1.46
C ARG A 88 5.81 -16.22 0.13
N ARG A 89 5.29 -16.97 -0.84
CA ARG A 89 5.80 -16.94 -2.22
C ARG A 89 5.37 -15.64 -2.90
N ALA A 90 6.28 -15.03 -3.64
CA ALA A 90 6.08 -13.76 -4.31
C ALA A 90 6.57 -13.81 -5.76
N TRP A 91 5.83 -13.14 -6.64
CA TRP A 91 6.15 -12.90 -8.04
C TRP A 91 6.16 -11.40 -8.24
N MET A 92 7.19 -10.88 -8.92
CA MET A 92 7.39 -9.45 -8.99
C MET A 92 7.84 -9.01 -10.38
N GLY A 93 7.30 -7.88 -10.81
CA GLY A 93 7.74 -7.11 -11.96
C GLY A 93 8.66 -5.95 -11.54
N SER A 94 8.56 -4.83 -12.25
CA SER A 94 9.31 -3.61 -11.93
C SER A 94 8.70 -2.86 -10.74
N THR A 95 7.39 -2.66 -10.75
CA THR A 95 6.64 -1.88 -9.74
C THR A 95 5.45 -2.63 -9.16
N GLU A 96 5.28 -3.88 -9.53
CA GLU A 96 4.13 -4.70 -9.14
C GLU A 96 4.62 -5.97 -8.47
N CYS A 97 3.98 -6.35 -7.38
CA CYS A 97 4.23 -7.61 -6.70
C CYS A 97 2.89 -8.30 -6.42
N VAL A 98 2.84 -9.58 -6.75
CA VAL A 98 1.77 -10.49 -6.32
C VAL A 98 2.40 -11.51 -5.40
N PHE A 99 1.78 -11.78 -4.26
CA PHE A 99 2.31 -12.73 -3.30
C PHE A 99 1.22 -13.41 -2.51
N ILE A 100 1.53 -14.57 -1.96
CA ILE A 100 0.66 -15.26 -1.02
C ILE A 100 1.09 -14.83 0.38
N ASP A 101 0.20 -14.22 1.15
CA ASP A 101 0.55 -13.75 2.49
C ASP A 101 0.64 -14.91 3.51
N SER A 102 0.99 -14.61 4.76
CA SER A 102 1.13 -15.62 5.80
C SER A 102 -0.19 -16.29 6.19
N GLN A 103 -1.32 -15.65 5.91
CA GLN A 103 -2.65 -16.20 6.15
C GLN A 103 -3.11 -17.08 4.98
N GLY A 104 -2.48 -16.93 3.82
CA GLY A 104 -2.77 -17.68 2.62
C GLY A 104 -3.68 -16.93 1.65
N ASN A 105 -3.82 -15.61 1.79
CA ASN A 105 -4.51 -14.78 0.79
C ASN A 105 -3.60 -14.50 -0.40
N ILE A 106 -4.16 -14.38 -1.60
CA ILE A 106 -3.44 -13.83 -2.75
C ILE A 106 -3.53 -12.30 -2.64
N ALA A 107 -2.40 -11.65 -2.38
CA ALA A 107 -2.29 -10.22 -2.24
C ALA A 107 -1.56 -9.61 -3.44
N THR A 108 -1.95 -8.38 -3.77
CA THR A 108 -1.30 -7.55 -4.78
C THR A 108 -0.73 -6.31 -4.11
N LEU A 109 0.34 -5.76 -4.70
CA LEU A 109 1.02 -4.58 -4.21
C LEU A 109 1.59 -3.79 -5.37
N ILE A 110 1.28 -2.50 -5.41
CA ILE A 110 1.96 -1.53 -6.25
C ILE A 110 3.06 -0.86 -5.42
N ILE A 111 4.28 -0.88 -5.94
CA ILE A 111 5.47 -0.46 -5.23
C ILE A 111 5.87 0.93 -5.70
N ASP A 112 5.83 1.88 -4.77
CA ASP A 112 6.49 3.17 -4.89
C ASP A 112 7.76 3.14 -4.03
N TYR A 113 8.89 2.85 -4.66
CA TYR A 113 10.18 2.76 -3.98
C TYR A 113 10.58 4.06 -3.26
N LYS A 114 10.04 5.23 -3.66
CA LYS A 114 10.33 6.50 -2.99
C LYS A 114 9.70 6.57 -1.60
N LYS A 115 8.66 5.78 -1.35
CA LYS A 115 7.97 5.65 -0.06
C LYS A 115 8.62 4.64 0.88
N ILE A 116 9.83 4.15 0.59
CA ILE A 116 10.52 3.16 1.43
C ILE A 116 11.92 3.70 1.79
N LYS A 117 12.13 4.09 3.05
CA LYS A 117 13.37 4.76 3.48
C LYS A 117 14.61 3.89 3.33
N SER A 118 14.45 2.59 3.56
CA SER A 118 15.54 1.61 3.52
C SER A 118 16.03 1.30 2.10
N ILE A 119 15.24 1.63 1.06
CA ILE A 119 15.64 1.46 -0.33
C ILE A 119 16.58 2.59 -0.75
N PRO A 120 17.79 2.30 -1.26
CA PRO A 120 18.76 3.33 -1.57
C PRO A 120 18.28 4.23 -2.73
N LYS A 121 18.11 5.52 -2.45
CA LYS A 121 17.59 6.50 -3.43
C LYS A 121 18.50 6.70 -4.64
N GLN A 122 19.81 6.46 -4.50
CA GLN A 122 20.73 6.48 -5.64
C GLN A 122 20.41 5.43 -6.73
N ASN A 123 19.55 4.45 -6.42
CA ASN A 123 19.11 3.44 -7.36
C ASN A 123 17.80 3.82 -8.08
N ILE A 124 17.20 4.99 -7.85
CA ILE A 124 15.87 5.36 -8.41
C ILE A 124 15.82 5.24 -9.95
N GLU A 125 16.94 5.47 -10.65
CA GLU A 125 17.03 5.36 -12.11
C GLU A 125 17.28 3.93 -12.60
N ASN A 126 17.58 2.98 -11.69
CA ASN A 126 17.83 1.57 -12.00
C ASN A 126 16.84 0.67 -11.26
N TRP A 127 15.75 0.33 -11.96
CA TRP A 127 14.67 -0.47 -11.41
C TRP A 127 15.12 -1.88 -10.97
N GLU A 128 16.12 -2.49 -11.61
CA GLU A 128 16.65 -3.80 -11.21
C GLU A 128 17.30 -3.73 -9.83
N LYS A 129 18.08 -2.68 -9.56
CA LYS A 129 18.70 -2.47 -8.23
C LYS A 129 17.66 -2.16 -7.14
N LEU A 130 16.61 -1.39 -7.47
CA LEU A 130 15.49 -1.15 -6.54
C LEU A 130 14.78 -2.45 -6.20
N ARG A 131 14.45 -3.23 -7.23
CA ARG A 131 13.82 -4.54 -7.13
C ARG A 131 14.64 -5.47 -6.25
N ASP A 132 15.94 -5.58 -6.50
CA ASP A 132 16.82 -6.48 -5.76
C ASP A 132 16.95 -6.04 -4.28
N SER A 133 17.03 -4.73 -4.01
CA SER A 133 17.05 -4.18 -2.64
C SER A 133 15.76 -4.53 -1.89
N PHE A 134 14.61 -4.36 -2.55
CA PHE A 134 13.29 -4.67 -1.99
C PHE A 134 13.12 -6.18 -1.74
N GLN A 135 13.54 -7.03 -2.69
CA GLN A 135 13.54 -8.48 -2.48
C GLN A 135 14.44 -8.89 -1.31
N GLN A 136 15.63 -8.31 -1.21
CA GLN A 136 16.59 -8.66 -0.17
C GLN A 136 16.02 -8.35 1.21
N GLU A 137 15.34 -7.22 1.38
CA GLU A 137 14.65 -6.92 2.63
C GLU A 137 13.53 -7.90 2.92
N LEU A 138 12.62 -8.14 1.97
CA LEU A 138 11.47 -9.02 2.21
C LEU A 138 11.87 -10.48 2.43
N LYS A 139 13.00 -10.93 1.86
CA LYS A 139 13.60 -12.24 2.18
C LYS A 139 13.93 -12.37 3.67
N ARG A 140 14.33 -11.29 4.36
CA ARG A 140 14.55 -11.30 5.83
C ARG A 140 13.27 -11.54 6.62
N TYR A 141 12.11 -11.27 6.00
CA TYR A 141 10.78 -11.53 6.54
C TYR A 141 10.15 -12.83 6.01
N GLY A 142 10.96 -13.70 5.41
CA GLY A 142 10.57 -15.04 4.96
C GLY A 142 9.84 -15.07 3.62
N PHE A 143 9.89 -14.00 2.82
CA PHE A 143 9.38 -14.04 1.46
C PHE A 143 10.32 -14.78 0.51
N ASN A 144 9.74 -15.63 -0.32
CA ASN A 144 10.45 -16.40 -1.35
C ASN A 144 10.03 -15.88 -2.72
N PHE A 145 10.96 -15.20 -3.39
CA PHE A 145 10.72 -14.65 -4.72
C PHE A 145 11.01 -15.69 -5.79
N ASP A 146 10.06 -15.86 -6.71
CA ASP A 146 10.28 -16.67 -7.90
C ASP A 146 11.26 -15.96 -8.84
N PRO A 147 12.35 -16.62 -9.28
CA PRO A 147 13.35 -16.02 -10.16
C PRO A 147 12.78 -15.61 -11.53
N ASN A 148 11.71 -16.26 -11.97
CA ASN A 148 11.05 -15.95 -13.24
C ASN A 148 9.95 -14.88 -13.09
N GLY A 149 9.66 -14.42 -11.86
CA GLY A 149 8.61 -13.46 -11.58
C GLY A 149 7.29 -13.85 -12.25
N PHE A 150 6.63 -12.91 -12.93
CA PHE A 150 5.36 -13.18 -13.62
C PHE A 150 5.45 -14.14 -14.83
N ARG A 151 6.66 -14.54 -15.25
CA ARG A 151 6.85 -15.57 -16.28
C ARG A 151 6.90 -16.98 -15.69
N SER A 152 6.86 -17.13 -14.38
CA SER A 152 6.84 -18.43 -13.71
C SER A 152 5.59 -19.22 -14.10
N PRO A 153 5.71 -20.52 -14.44
CA PRO A 153 4.55 -21.39 -14.62
C PRO A 153 3.63 -21.42 -13.38
N ASP A 154 4.22 -21.27 -12.20
CA ASP A 154 3.48 -21.24 -10.92
C ASP A 154 2.69 -19.94 -10.73
N TYR A 155 2.98 -18.89 -11.50
CA TYR A 155 2.20 -17.65 -11.48
C TYR A 155 0.90 -17.77 -12.28
N TYR A 156 0.83 -18.62 -13.30
CA TYR A 156 -0.36 -18.78 -14.14
C TYR A 156 -1.65 -19.13 -13.36
N PRO A 157 -1.66 -20.10 -12.42
CA PRO A 157 -2.87 -20.36 -11.64
C PRO A 157 -3.23 -19.19 -10.70
N ILE A 158 -2.25 -18.43 -10.22
CA ILE A 158 -2.46 -17.22 -9.41
C ILE A 158 -3.13 -16.12 -10.22
N SER A 159 -2.61 -15.84 -11.42
CA SER A 159 -3.14 -14.79 -12.29
C SER A 159 -4.56 -15.11 -12.74
N ARG A 160 -4.87 -16.39 -13.05
CA ARG A 160 -6.24 -16.81 -13.33
C ARG A 160 -7.18 -16.58 -12.15
N ALA A 161 -6.76 -16.95 -10.93
CA ALA A 161 -7.58 -16.72 -9.74
C ALA A 161 -7.88 -15.22 -9.53
N LEU A 162 -6.88 -14.36 -9.72
CA LEU A 162 -7.05 -12.91 -9.64
C LEU A 162 -8.06 -12.38 -10.66
N VAL A 163 -7.89 -12.73 -11.93
CA VAL A 163 -8.79 -12.28 -13.01
C VAL A 163 -10.21 -12.77 -12.77
N SER A 164 -10.39 -14.06 -12.44
CA SER A 164 -11.71 -14.63 -12.19
C SER A 164 -12.42 -13.96 -11.01
N TYR A 165 -11.69 -13.69 -9.92
CA TYR A 165 -12.26 -13.02 -8.75
C TYR A 165 -12.63 -11.57 -9.06
N GLN A 166 -11.77 -10.82 -9.76
CA GLN A 166 -12.04 -9.44 -10.18
C GLN A 166 -13.29 -9.36 -11.06
N SER A 167 -13.39 -10.18 -12.10
CA SER A 167 -14.56 -10.21 -12.98
C SER A 167 -15.84 -10.60 -12.24
N ALA A 168 -15.78 -11.51 -11.26
CA ALA A 168 -16.94 -11.84 -10.44
C ALA A 168 -17.40 -10.65 -9.58
N LYS A 169 -16.46 -9.91 -8.98
CA LYS A 169 -16.78 -8.71 -8.17
C LYS A 169 -17.29 -7.54 -8.99
N GLU A 170 -16.78 -7.36 -10.20
CA GLU A 170 -17.31 -6.37 -11.15
C GLU A 170 -18.75 -6.70 -11.52
N LYS A 171 -19.04 -7.96 -11.86
CA LYS A 171 -20.39 -8.42 -12.18
C LYS A 171 -21.36 -8.25 -11.00
N GLU A 172 -20.97 -8.65 -9.79
CA GLU A 172 -21.77 -8.43 -8.57
C GLU A 172 -22.07 -6.95 -8.34
N ALA A 173 -21.12 -6.05 -8.63
CA ALA A 173 -21.29 -4.62 -8.49
C ALA A 173 -22.23 -4.02 -9.55
N GLU A 174 -22.17 -4.53 -10.79
CA GLU A 174 -23.10 -4.14 -11.87
C GLU A 174 -24.54 -4.57 -11.58
N GLU A 175 -24.74 -5.82 -11.14
CA GLU A 175 -26.07 -6.34 -10.77
C GLU A 175 -26.67 -5.54 -9.60
N LYS A 176 -25.86 -5.16 -8.60
CA LYS A 176 -26.32 -4.30 -7.50
C LYS A 176 -26.75 -2.91 -7.98
N LYS A 177 -25.98 -2.30 -8.89
CA LYS A 177 -26.35 -1.00 -9.47
C LYS A 177 -27.65 -1.10 -10.26
N GLN A 178 -27.85 -2.13 -11.08
CA GLN A 178 -29.09 -2.30 -11.83
C GLN A 178 -30.30 -2.41 -10.90
N ASN A 179 -30.21 -3.20 -9.84
CA ASN A 179 -31.28 -3.35 -8.86
C ASN A 179 -31.56 -2.08 -8.03
N GLU A 180 -30.59 -1.16 -7.88
CA GLU A 180 -30.77 0.13 -7.20
C GLU A 180 -31.43 1.21 -8.08
N PHE A 181 -31.50 1.02 -9.41
CA PHE A 181 -32.07 1.99 -10.34
C PHE A 181 -33.40 1.55 -10.99
N ASP A 182 -33.85 0.32 -10.74
CA ASP A 182 -35.19 -0.15 -11.09
C ASP A 182 -36.20 0.28 -10.00
N PHE A 183 -36.64 1.55 -10.04
CA PHE A 183 -37.75 2.11 -9.25
C PHE A 183 -38.95 2.45 -10.14
#